data_AF-A0A3Q8S3Z2-F1
#
_entry.id   AF-A0A3Q8S3Z2-F1
#
_cell.length_a   1.000
_cell.length_b   1.000
_cell.length_c   1.000
_cell.angle_alpha   90.00
_cell.angle_beta   90.00
_cell.angle_gamma   90.00
#
_symmetry.space_group_name_H-M   'P 1'
#
loop_
_entity.id
_entity.type
_entity.pdbx_description
1 polymer ?
#
loop_
_entity_poly.entity_id
_entity_poly.type
_entity_poly.pdbx_seq_one_letter_code
_entity_poly.pdbx_strand_id
1 'polypeptide(L)'
;MNLRWTSVAWSIVYLLLLLSFATPFSFITIFVMLLPGVILYTTLSLRSFLVHIAVVWAVAFLLLSNPAILLLAVFFMIPVIVMGHLYKTKASAFKVVAMGTGTLLAEFLLVFLGITVIFGFNLASSIEDTLNTMTTLMENMADSGLIATELVWSPEVTQQLSNLAARMTPFTMIVCSLMLAAITHLIARPTLNSLGHAVPSFPPLRDWRLPRSLIWYYLVTVLLTLFGGPALMDGFIGTILLNLSPMLNFLFMIQAASFFFFLAYHKKWNPAIPVLLIIVMLFIPPLKIVGILDIAAPLREMITRSRR
;
A
#
# COMPACT_ATOMS: atom_id res chain seq x y z
N MET A 1 18.39 -14.69 28.61
CA MET A 1 17.31 -15.71 28.57
C MET A 1 16.04 -15.24 27.83
N ASN A 2 15.72 -13.95 27.78
CA ASN A 2 14.45 -13.45 27.21
C ASN A 2 14.29 -13.58 25.68
N LEU A 3 15.39 -13.53 24.89
CA LEU A 3 15.32 -13.59 23.42
C LEU A 3 14.85 -14.94 22.85
N ARG A 4 15.05 -16.04 23.58
CA ARG A 4 14.64 -17.38 23.12
C ARG A 4 13.12 -17.55 23.16
N TRP A 5 12.45 -17.01 24.18
CA TRP A 5 11.00 -17.07 24.27
C TRP A 5 10.31 -16.12 23.29
N THR A 6 10.87 -14.92 23.08
CA THR A 6 10.30 -13.96 22.13
C THR A 6 10.37 -14.45 20.68
N SER A 7 11.47 -15.10 20.27
CA SER A 7 11.59 -15.67 18.92
C SER A 7 10.62 -16.83 18.67
N VAL A 8 10.42 -17.71 19.66
CA VAL A 8 9.39 -18.77 19.56
C VAL A 8 7.99 -18.14 19.47
N ALA A 9 7.67 -17.14 20.29
CA ALA A 9 6.38 -16.45 20.23
C ALA A 9 6.13 -15.83 18.84
N TRP A 10 7.11 -15.15 18.25
CA TRP A 10 6.98 -14.60 16.90
C TRP A 10 6.85 -15.66 15.80
N SER A 11 7.39 -16.86 16.02
CA SER A 11 7.20 -18.00 15.11
C SER A 11 5.80 -18.57 15.21
N ILE A 12 5.24 -18.63 16.42
CA ILE A 12 3.83 -19.00 16.63
C ILE A 12 2.92 -17.97 15.98
N VAL A 13 3.19 -16.67 16.17
CA VAL A 13 2.44 -15.60 15.47
C VAL A 13 2.53 -15.78 13.96
N TYR A 14 3.72 -16.08 13.42
CA TYR A 14 3.88 -16.32 11.98
C TYR A 14 3.03 -17.50 11.49
N LEU A 15 3.07 -18.62 12.22
CA LEU A 15 2.26 -19.79 11.92
C LEU A 15 0.76 -19.46 11.97
N LEU A 16 0.30 -18.75 13.00
CA LEU A 16 -1.10 -18.35 13.12
C LEU A 16 -1.55 -17.44 11.98
N LEU A 17 -0.70 -16.51 11.52
CA LEU A 17 -1.00 -15.69 10.35
C LEU A 17 -1.10 -16.55 9.08
N LEU A 18 -0.20 -17.52 8.88
CA LEU A 18 -0.33 -18.46 7.75
C LEU A 18 -1.64 -19.26 7.81
N LEU A 19 -1.99 -19.79 8.98
CA LEU A 19 -3.24 -20.54 9.16
C LEU A 19 -4.49 -19.66 8.96
N SER A 20 -4.41 -18.37 9.31
CA SER A 20 -5.51 -17.40 9.15
C SER A 20 -5.90 -17.18 7.68
N PHE A 21 -5.02 -17.46 6.72
CA PHE A 21 -5.38 -17.39 5.29
C PHE A 21 -6.44 -18.43 4.88
N ALA A 22 -6.62 -19.51 5.64
CA ALA A 22 -7.70 -20.47 5.43
C ALA A 22 -9.06 -19.99 5.99
N THR A 23 -9.10 -18.80 6.59
CA THR A 23 -10.31 -18.23 7.21
C THR A 23 -10.73 -16.93 6.51
N PRO A 24 -11.95 -16.41 6.75
CA PRO A 24 -12.37 -15.11 6.24
C PRO A 24 -11.52 -13.91 6.72
N PHE A 25 -10.67 -14.10 7.73
CA PHE A 25 -9.80 -13.05 8.27
C PHE A 25 -8.55 -12.76 7.41
N SER A 26 -8.36 -13.48 6.30
CA SER A 26 -7.22 -13.33 5.36
C SER A 26 -6.98 -11.88 4.90
N PHE A 27 -8.05 -11.10 4.72
CA PHE A 27 -7.97 -9.68 4.37
C PHE A 27 -7.23 -8.82 5.40
N ILE A 28 -7.34 -9.15 6.69
CA ILE A 28 -6.63 -8.44 7.76
C ILE A 28 -5.21 -9.01 7.88
N THR A 29 -5.08 -10.33 7.78
CA THR A 29 -3.82 -11.06 7.86
C THR A 29 -2.77 -10.51 6.90
N ILE A 30 -3.15 -10.19 5.67
CA ILE A 30 -2.21 -9.74 4.64
C ILE A 30 -1.42 -8.49 5.05
N PHE A 31 -2.04 -7.56 5.78
CA PHE A 31 -1.41 -6.29 6.19
C PHE A 31 -0.32 -6.46 7.26
N VAL A 32 -0.37 -7.55 8.01
CA VAL A 32 0.58 -7.83 9.10
C VAL A 32 1.47 -9.04 8.80
N MET A 33 1.34 -9.65 7.62
CA MET A 33 2.01 -10.89 7.26
C MET A 33 3.54 -10.79 7.25
N LEU A 34 4.09 -9.65 6.83
CA LEU A 34 5.54 -9.43 6.80
C LEU A 34 6.12 -9.27 8.21
N LEU A 35 5.32 -8.83 9.18
CA LEU A 35 5.77 -8.42 10.50
C LEU A 35 6.57 -9.51 11.24
N PRO A 36 6.03 -10.73 11.50
CA PRO A 36 6.77 -11.73 12.26
C PRO A 36 8.07 -12.13 11.57
N GLY A 37 8.06 -12.27 10.24
CA GLY A 37 9.25 -12.56 9.45
C GLY A 37 10.32 -11.48 9.60
N VAL A 38 9.93 -10.20 9.51
CA VAL A 38 10.84 -9.05 9.70
C VAL A 38 11.43 -9.04 11.11
N ILE A 39 10.63 -9.29 12.15
CA ILE A 39 11.10 -9.33 13.53
C ILE A 39 12.09 -10.48 13.72
N LEU A 40 11.75 -11.70 13.27
CA LEU A 40 12.61 -12.87 13.36
C LEU A 40 13.91 -12.66 12.60
N TYR A 41 13.85 -12.16 11.36
CA TYR A 41 15.04 -11.89 10.56
C TYR A 41 15.94 -10.86 11.25
N THR A 42 15.38 -9.80 11.82
CA THR A 42 16.16 -8.72 12.43
C THR A 42 16.84 -9.14 13.74
N THR A 43 16.16 -9.96 14.54
CA THR A 43 16.61 -10.33 15.90
C THR A 43 17.47 -11.59 15.96
N LEU A 44 17.39 -12.47 14.96
CA LEU A 44 18.11 -13.75 14.93
C LEU A 44 19.34 -13.75 14.02
N SER A 45 20.25 -14.71 14.26
CA SER A 45 21.27 -15.08 13.27
C SER A 45 20.62 -15.72 12.05
N LEU A 46 21.26 -15.66 10.87
CA LEU A 46 20.69 -16.23 9.64
C LEU A 46 20.35 -17.72 9.79
N ARG A 47 21.22 -18.51 10.42
CA ARG A 47 20.98 -19.94 10.68
C ARG A 47 19.73 -20.16 11.55
N SER A 48 19.61 -19.41 12.65
CA SER A 48 18.46 -19.54 13.54
C SER A 48 17.18 -19.09 12.83
N PHE A 49 17.21 -17.97 12.10
CA PHE A 49 16.08 -17.51 11.30
C PHE A 49 15.58 -18.59 10.34
N LEU A 50 16.47 -19.20 9.55
CA LEU A 50 16.11 -20.26 8.60
C LEU A 50 15.46 -21.47 9.28
N VAL A 51 15.95 -21.87 10.46
CA VAL A 51 15.32 -22.96 11.24
C VAL A 51 13.90 -22.60 11.65
N HIS A 52 13.67 -21.39 12.16
CA HIS A 52 12.32 -20.94 12.54
C HIS A 52 11.37 -20.90 11.34
N ILE A 53 11.82 -20.36 10.20
CA ILE A 53 11.02 -20.33 8.96
C ILE A 53 10.69 -21.74 8.48
N ALA A 54 11.68 -22.64 8.43
CA ALA A 54 11.49 -24.01 7.98
C ALA A 54 10.48 -24.77 8.85
N VAL A 55 10.57 -24.63 10.17
CA VAL A 55 9.61 -25.27 11.10
C VAL A 55 8.21 -24.70 10.90
N VAL A 56 8.06 -23.36 10.83
CA VAL A 56 6.76 -22.74 10.63
C VAL A 56 6.12 -23.18 9.30
N TRP A 57 6.90 -23.21 8.22
CA TRP A 57 6.40 -23.62 6.90
C TRP A 57 6.04 -25.10 6.86
N ALA A 58 6.86 -25.98 7.44
CA ALA A 58 6.57 -27.41 7.53
C ALA A 58 5.27 -27.67 8.31
N VAL A 59 5.10 -27.01 9.47
CA VAL A 59 3.89 -27.15 10.28
C VAL A 59 2.67 -26.58 9.56
N ALA A 60 2.78 -25.40 8.93
CA ALA A 60 1.68 -24.81 8.17
C ALA A 60 1.24 -25.72 7.00
N PHE A 61 2.20 -26.30 6.28
CA PHE A 61 1.92 -27.25 5.20
C PHE A 61 1.25 -28.53 5.72
N LEU A 62 1.73 -29.10 6.82
CA LEU A 62 1.13 -30.31 7.41
C LEU A 62 -0.32 -30.07 7.88
N LEU A 63 -0.59 -28.92 8.49
CA LEU A 63 -1.92 -28.60 9.02
C LEU A 63 -2.94 -28.26 7.92
N LEU A 64 -2.53 -27.54 6.88
CA LEU A 64 -3.43 -27.11 5.81
C LEU A 64 -3.48 -28.07 4.61
N SER A 65 -2.45 -28.91 4.45
CA SER A 65 -2.26 -29.81 3.31
C SER A 65 -2.41 -29.11 1.94
N ASN A 66 -2.11 -27.81 1.86
CA ASN A 66 -2.28 -26.99 0.67
C ASN A 66 -0.94 -26.38 0.23
N PRO A 67 -0.36 -26.78 -0.92
CA PRO A 67 0.92 -26.24 -1.38
C PRO A 67 0.90 -24.74 -1.69
N ALA A 68 -0.27 -24.14 -1.96
CA ALA A 68 -0.39 -22.71 -2.23
C ALA A 68 0.03 -21.85 -1.03
N ILE A 69 -0.10 -22.35 0.21
CA ILE A 69 0.34 -21.61 1.39
C ILE A 69 1.86 -21.39 1.40
N LEU A 70 2.62 -22.34 0.85
CA LEU A 70 4.08 -22.23 0.77
C LEU A 70 4.48 -21.23 -0.30
N LEU A 71 3.78 -21.21 -1.44
CA LEU A 71 3.99 -20.18 -2.48
C LEU A 71 3.72 -18.78 -1.93
N LEU A 72 2.63 -18.61 -1.17
CA LEU A 72 2.32 -17.35 -0.49
C LEU A 72 3.40 -16.97 0.53
N ALA A 73 3.87 -17.94 1.32
CA ALA A 73 4.91 -17.70 2.31
C ALA A 73 6.24 -17.30 1.66
N VAL A 74 6.60 -17.91 0.53
CA VAL A 74 7.78 -17.56 -0.28
C VAL A 74 7.67 -16.13 -0.81
N PHE A 75 6.51 -15.76 -1.37
CA PHE A 75 6.24 -14.40 -1.85
C PHE A 75 6.50 -13.36 -0.75
N PHE A 76 5.98 -13.54 0.46
CA PHE A 76 6.23 -12.58 1.54
C PHE A 76 7.66 -12.62 2.11
N MET A 77 8.43 -13.68 1.85
CA MET A 77 9.75 -13.85 2.44
C MET A 77 10.80 -12.91 1.86
N ILE A 78 10.71 -12.58 0.58
CA ILE A 78 11.68 -11.69 -0.09
C ILE A 78 11.64 -10.27 0.54
N PRO A 79 10.49 -9.59 0.65
CA PRO A 79 10.44 -8.26 1.29
C PRO A 79 10.75 -8.32 2.79
N VAL A 80 10.43 -9.45 3.46
CA VAL A 80 10.87 -9.72 4.84
C VAL A 80 12.38 -9.65 4.97
N ILE A 81 13.12 -10.32 4.09
CA ILE A 81 14.59 -10.33 4.10
C ILE A 81 15.14 -8.94 3.77
N VAL A 82 14.59 -8.26 2.75
CA VAL A 82 15.03 -6.91 2.36
C VAL A 82 14.84 -5.91 3.50
N MET A 83 13.63 -5.80 4.04
CA MET A 83 13.34 -4.87 5.13
C MET A 83 14.09 -5.25 6.40
N GLY A 84 14.11 -6.54 6.76
CA GLY A 84 14.84 -7.07 7.92
C GLY A 84 16.34 -6.78 7.85
N HIS A 85 16.95 -6.90 6.68
CA HIS A 85 18.36 -6.56 6.49
C HIS A 85 18.61 -5.06 6.67
N LEU A 86 17.74 -4.22 6.11
CA LEU A 86 17.83 -2.77 6.28
C LEU A 86 17.67 -2.33 7.75
N TYR A 87 16.83 -3.02 8.53
CA TYR A 87 16.75 -2.80 9.98
C TYR A 87 18.04 -3.20 10.69
N LYS A 88 18.63 -4.37 10.36
CA LYS A 88 19.92 -4.80 10.91
C LYS A 88 21.04 -3.80 10.63
N THR A 89 21.06 -3.20 9.44
CA THR A 89 22.03 -2.18 9.05
C THR A 89 21.66 -0.75 9.47
N LYS A 90 20.60 -0.58 10.28
CA LYS A 90 20.11 0.72 10.77
C LYS A 90 19.84 1.74 9.66
N ALA A 91 19.30 1.30 8.53
CA ALA A 91 18.91 2.18 7.44
C ALA A 91 17.80 3.16 7.87
N SER A 92 17.70 4.31 7.21
CA SER A 92 16.65 5.30 7.47
C SER A 92 15.26 4.72 7.19
N ALA A 93 14.24 5.20 7.92
CA ALA A 93 12.86 4.75 7.75
C ALA A 93 12.35 4.89 6.30
N PHE A 94 12.68 6.00 5.64
CA PHE A 94 12.38 6.19 4.21
C PHE A 94 13.00 5.12 3.33
N LYS A 95 14.27 4.77 3.54
CA LYS A 95 14.94 3.73 2.76
C LYS A 95 14.29 2.36 2.99
N VAL A 96 13.94 2.03 4.24
CA VAL A 96 13.27 0.77 4.56
C VAL A 96 11.93 0.64 3.85
N VAL A 97 11.05 1.65 3.97
CA VAL A 97 9.72 1.61 3.34
C VAL A 97 9.82 1.67 1.82
N ALA A 98 10.70 2.50 1.26
CA ALA A 98 10.88 2.60 -0.19
C ALA A 98 11.38 1.28 -0.80
N MET A 99 12.39 0.64 -0.19
CA MET A 99 12.91 -0.64 -0.67
C MET A 99 11.91 -1.79 -0.46
N GLY A 100 11.18 -1.80 0.65
CA GLY A 100 10.09 -2.77 0.87
C GLY A 100 8.98 -2.62 -0.17
N THR A 101 8.55 -1.37 -0.43
CA THR A 101 7.56 -1.05 -1.47
C THR A 101 8.05 -1.48 -2.85
N GLY A 102 9.29 -1.16 -3.20
CA GLY A 102 9.88 -1.53 -4.49
C GLY A 102 10.02 -3.04 -4.67
N THR A 103 10.36 -3.77 -3.60
CA THR A 103 10.46 -5.23 -3.61
C THR A 103 9.07 -5.85 -3.86
N LEU A 104 8.07 -5.47 -3.04
CA LEU A 104 6.70 -5.95 -3.19
C LEU A 104 6.12 -5.62 -4.58
N LEU A 105 6.36 -4.41 -5.08
CA LEU A 105 5.90 -4.01 -6.40
C LEU A 105 6.55 -4.87 -7.50
N ALA A 106 7.85 -5.09 -7.41
CA ALA A 106 8.56 -5.96 -8.35
C ALA A 106 7.99 -7.39 -8.32
N GLU A 107 7.71 -7.93 -7.14
CA GLU A 107 7.09 -9.26 -7.00
C GLU A 107 5.67 -9.30 -7.57
N PHE A 108 4.83 -8.31 -7.28
CA PHE A 108 3.49 -8.23 -7.88
C PHE A 108 3.55 -8.20 -9.40
N LEU A 109 4.46 -7.40 -9.97
CA LEU A 109 4.67 -7.33 -11.41
C LEU A 109 5.17 -8.65 -11.99
N LEU A 110 6.12 -9.32 -11.33
CA LEU A 110 6.67 -10.61 -11.77
C LEU A 110 5.61 -11.71 -11.70
N VAL A 111 4.85 -11.79 -10.62
CA VAL A 111 3.77 -12.77 -10.47
C VAL A 111 2.66 -12.50 -11.50
N PHE A 112 2.27 -11.24 -11.68
CA PHE A 112 1.25 -10.87 -12.65
C PHE A 112 1.67 -11.18 -14.09
N LEU A 113 2.92 -10.85 -14.44
CA LEU A 113 3.49 -11.19 -15.75
C LEU A 113 3.56 -12.70 -15.94
N GLY A 114 4.05 -13.44 -14.94
CA GLY A 114 4.12 -14.90 -14.98
C GLY A 114 2.76 -15.55 -15.19
N ILE A 115 1.74 -15.11 -14.45
CA ILE A 115 0.39 -15.63 -14.58
C ILE A 115 -0.20 -15.32 -15.97
N THR A 116 0.00 -14.09 -16.47
CA THR A 116 -0.48 -13.66 -17.79
C THR A 116 0.18 -14.43 -18.93
N VAL A 117 1.51 -14.56 -18.92
CA VAL A 117 2.28 -15.14 -20.03
C VAL A 117 2.25 -16.67 -20.01
N ILE A 118 2.38 -17.30 -18.83
CA ILE A 118 2.51 -18.75 -18.72
C ILE A 118 1.14 -19.43 -18.81
N PHE A 119 0.12 -18.85 -18.18
CA PHE A 119 -1.22 -19.45 -18.10
C PHE A 119 -2.24 -18.80 -19.02
N GLY A 120 -1.85 -17.80 -19.82
CA GLY A 120 -2.77 -17.07 -20.70
C GLY A 120 -3.84 -16.29 -19.93
N PHE A 121 -3.57 -15.93 -18.67
CA PHE A 121 -4.53 -15.26 -17.81
C PHE A 121 -4.85 -13.85 -18.34
N ASN A 122 -6.14 -13.55 -18.52
CA ASN A 122 -6.60 -12.22 -18.89
C ASN A 122 -7.38 -11.61 -17.71
N LEU A 123 -6.75 -10.61 -17.07
CA LEU A 123 -7.32 -9.97 -15.89
C LEU A 123 -8.68 -9.31 -16.15
N ALA A 124 -8.86 -8.65 -17.31
CA ALA A 124 -10.12 -7.99 -17.63
C ALA A 124 -11.27 -9.01 -17.69
N SER A 125 -11.06 -10.14 -18.38
CA SER A 125 -12.04 -11.23 -18.44
C SER A 125 -12.32 -11.83 -17.07
N SER A 126 -11.30 -12.07 -16.23
CA SER A 126 -11.51 -12.63 -14.90
C SER A 126 -12.27 -11.70 -13.96
N ILE A 127 -12.03 -10.38 -14.07
CA ILE A 127 -12.81 -9.38 -13.34
C ILE A 127 -14.25 -9.37 -13.86
N GLU A 128 -14.44 -9.43 -15.18
CA GLU A 128 -15.75 -9.47 -15.81
C GLU A 128 -16.57 -10.70 -15.39
N ASP A 129 -16.00 -11.89 -15.41
CA ASP A 129 -16.64 -13.12 -14.92
C ASP A 129 -17.06 -12.99 -13.45
N THR A 130 -16.21 -12.37 -12.63
CA THR A 130 -16.50 -12.10 -11.22
C THR A 130 -17.67 -11.12 -11.08
N LEU A 131 -17.65 -10.03 -11.84
CA LEU A 131 -18.74 -9.03 -11.82
C LEU A 131 -20.05 -9.61 -12.35
N ASN A 132 -20.02 -10.43 -13.41
CA ASN A 132 -21.19 -11.14 -13.92
C ASN A 132 -21.80 -12.06 -12.86
N THR A 133 -20.95 -12.78 -12.10
CA THR A 133 -21.42 -13.58 -10.96
C THR A 133 -22.12 -12.72 -9.91
N MET A 134 -21.59 -11.51 -9.62
CA MET A 134 -22.24 -10.56 -8.71
C MET A 134 -23.55 -10.03 -9.27
N THR A 135 -23.61 -9.74 -10.57
CA THR A 135 -24.84 -9.31 -11.24
C THR A 135 -25.92 -10.39 -11.15
N THR A 136 -25.60 -11.66 -11.39
CA THR A 136 -26.56 -12.76 -11.22
C THR A 136 -27.06 -12.90 -9.78
N LEU A 137 -26.21 -12.64 -8.78
CA LEU A 137 -26.66 -12.59 -7.38
C LEU A 137 -27.61 -11.41 -7.14
N MET A 138 -27.34 -10.24 -7.72
CA MET A 138 -28.24 -9.08 -7.67
C MET A 138 -29.57 -9.36 -8.36
N GLU A 139 -29.58 -10.03 -9.51
CA GLU A 139 -30.79 -10.46 -10.21
C GLU A 139 -31.66 -11.37 -9.32
N ASN A 140 -31.06 -12.40 -8.72
CA ASN A 140 -31.78 -13.28 -7.78
C ASN A 140 -32.37 -12.50 -6.59
N MET A 141 -31.63 -11.50 -6.08
CA MET A 141 -32.11 -10.63 -5.00
C MET A 141 -33.26 -9.73 -5.48
N ALA A 142 -33.19 -9.21 -6.70
CA ALA A 142 -34.24 -8.39 -7.30
C ALA A 142 -35.52 -9.21 -7.53
N ASP A 143 -35.38 -10.43 -8.05
CA ASP A 143 -36.49 -11.37 -8.24
C ASP A 143 -37.17 -11.75 -6.91
N SER A 144 -36.38 -11.84 -5.84
CA SER A 144 -36.90 -12.05 -4.48
C SER A 144 -37.47 -10.78 -3.80
N GLY A 145 -37.43 -9.63 -4.49
CA GLY A 145 -37.93 -8.34 -3.99
C GLY A 145 -37.04 -7.67 -2.92
N LEU A 146 -35.82 -8.17 -2.70
CA LEU A 146 -34.88 -7.63 -1.71
C LEU A 146 -34.22 -6.32 -2.17
N ILE A 147 -34.08 -6.13 -3.48
CA ILE A 147 -33.56 -4.91 -4.09
C ILE A 147 -34.42 -4.50 -5.29
N ALA A 148 -34.37 -3.23 -5.67
CA ALA A 148 -34.99 -2.77 -6.91
C ALA A 148 -34.20 -3.28 -8.14
N THR A 149 -34.90 -3.67 -9.21
CA THR A 149 -34.29 -4.13 -10.47
C THR A 149 -33.36 -3.08 -11.08
N GLU A 150 -33.61 -1.80 -10.86
CA GLU A 150 -32.75 -0.69 -11.33
C GLU A 150 -31.34 -0.68 -10.69
N LEU A 151 -31.15 -1.39 -9.57
CA LEU A 151 -29.85 -1.55 -8.92
C LEU A 151 -29.02 -2.68 -9.53
N VAL A 152 -29.60 -3.51 -10.40
CA VAL A 152 -28.90 -4.59 -11.11
C VAL A 152 -28.03 -3.96 -12.20
N TRP A 153 -26.74 -4.31 -12.22
CA TRP A 153 -25.81 -3.79 -13.22
C TRP A 153 -26.12 -4.34 -14.60
N SER A 154 -26.18 -3.48 -15.63
CA SER A 154 -26.30 -3.92 -17.02
C SER A 154 -24.98 -4.55 -17.51
N PRO A 155 -25.01 -5.38 -18.56
CA PRO A 155 -23.80 -5.93 -19.18
C PRO A 155 -22.79 -4.85 -19.58
N GLU A 156 -23.26 -3.71 -20.08
CA GLU A 156 -22.42 -2.58 -20.47
C GLU A 156 -21.71 -1.96 -19.25
N VAL A 157 -22.42 -1.82 -18.12
CA VAL A 157 -21.83 -1.33 -16.86
C VAL A 157 -20.77 -2.31 -16.35
N THR A 158 -21.07 -3.61 -16.36
CA THR A 158 -20.12 -4.66 -15.97
C THR A 158 -18.85 -4.60 -16.82
N GLN A 159 -18.98 -4.49 -18.14
CA GLN A 159 -17.84 -4.39 -19.05
C GLN A 159 -17.02 -3.11 -18.84
N GLN A 160 -17.68 -1.97 -18.59
CA GLN A 160 -16.97 -0.72 -18.30
C GLN A 160 -16.19 -0.80 -16.99
N LEU A 161 -16.79 -1.38 -15.95
CA LEU A 161 -16.15 -1.57 -14.65
C LEU A 161 -14.99 -2.56 -14.72
N SER A 162 -15.13 -3.67 -15.45
CA SER A 162 -14.05 -4.65 -15.63
C SER A 162 -12.85 -4.03 -16.34
N ASN A 163 -13.09 -3.29 -17.41
CA ASN A 163 -12.05 -2.58 -18.15
C ASN A 163 -11.38 -1.50 -17.30
N LEU A 164 -12.15 -0.72 -16.55
CA LEU A 164 -11.61 0.30 -15.65
C LEU A 164 -10.73 -0.32 -14.56
N ALA A 165 -11.22 -1.38 -13.90
CA ALA A 165 -10.51 -2.09 -12.85
C ALA A 165 -9.20 -2.70 -13.38
N ALA A 166 -9.25 -3.35 -14.54
CA ALA A 166 -8.06 -3.88 -15.20
C ALA A 166 -7.03 -2.77 -15.46
N ARG A 167 -7.45 -1.62 -16.00
CA ARG A 167 -6.57 -0.47 -16.29
C ARG A 167 -5.99 0.19 -15.03
N MET A 168 -6.67 0.12 -13.88
CA MET A 168 -6.19 0.65 -12.59
C MET A 168 -5.28 -0.34 -11.82
N THR A 169 -5.04 -1.54 -12.35
CA THR A 169 -4.21 -2.55 -11.70
C THR A 169 -2.81 -2.06 -11.31
N PRO A 170 -2.06 -1.31 -12.15
CA PRO A 170 -0.76 -0.79 -11.77
C PRO A 170 -0.80 0.11 -10.53
N PHE A 171 -1.78 1.01 -10.46
CA PHE A 171 -2.00 1.88 -9.30
C PHE A 171 -2.28 1.06 -8.04
N THR A 172 -3.18 0.08 -8.14
CA THR A 172 -3.52 -0.81 -7.01
C THR A 172 -2.29 -1.56 -6.51
N MET A 173 -1.46 -2.11 -7.39
CA MET A 173 -0.21 -2.78 -7.00
C MET A 173 0.74 -1.85 -6.25
N ILE A 174 0.91 -0.61 -6.72
CA ILE A 174 1.76 0.40 -6.07
C ILE A 174 1.23 0.75 -4.69
N VAL A 175 -0.07 1.02 -4.58
CA VAL A 175 -0.71 1.38 -3.30
C VAL A 175 -0.63 0.22 -2.31
N CYS A 176 -0.97 -1.00 -2.72
CA CYS A 176 -0.86 -2.19 -1.87
C CYS A 176 0.59 -2.40 -1.40
N SER A 177 1.57 -2.29 -2.29
CA SER A 177 2.99 -2.43 -1.93
C SER A 177 3.42 -1.40 -0.89
N LEU A 178 3.01 -0.13 -1.09
CA LEU A 178 3.30 0.95 -0.15
C LEU A 178 2.63 0.71 1.20
N MET A 179 1.36 0.33 1.20
CA MET A 179 0.60 0.04 2.41
C MET A 179 1.23 -1.09 3.21
N LEU A 180 1.54 -2.21 2.58
CA LEU A 180 2.18 -3.37 3.23
C LEU A 180 3.52 -2.98 3.85
N ALA A 181 4.40 -2.29 3.11
CA ALA A 181 5.70 -1.85 3.62
C ALA A 181 5.57 -0.81 4.73
N ALA A 182 4.67 0.16 4.59
CA ALA A 182 4.46 1.23 5.56
C ALA A 182 3.84 0.72 6.87
N ILE A 183 2.81 -0.13 6.80
CA ILE A 183 2.18 -0.76 7.97
C ILE A 183 3.21 -1.66 8.67
N THR A 184 3.95 -2.46 7.91
CA THR A 184 5.04 -3.29 8.47
C THR A 184 6.04 -2.42 9.21
N HIS A 185 6.48 -1.29 8.65
CA HIS A 185 7.40 -0.40 9.34
C HIS A 185 6.80 0.27 10.58
N LEU A 186 5.54 0.72 10.49
CA LEU A 186 4.82 1.37 11.58
C LEU A 186 4.75 0.47 12.82
N ILE A 187 4.54 -0.83 12.63
CA ILE A 187 4.45 -1.81 13.72
C ILE A 187 5.84 -2.35 14.09
N ALA A 188 6.67 -2.72 13.11
CA ALA A 188 7.98 -3.33 13.39
C ALA A 188 8.91 -2.39 14.14
N ARG A 189 8.86 -1.08 13.88
CA ARG A 189 9.73 -0.11 14.57
C ARG A 189 9.57 -0.12 16.10
N PRO A 190 8.37 0.18 16.67
CA PRO A 190 8.21 0.16 18.13
C PRO A 190 8.47 -1.22 18.72
N THR A 191 8.10 -2.30 18.01
CA THR A 191 8.37 -3.68 18.43
C THR A 191 9.87 -3.99 18.50
N LEU A 192 10.66 -3.60 17.49
CA LEU A 192 12.11 -3.82 17.49
C LEU A 192 12.80 -2.96 18.56
N ASN A 193 12.36 -1.71 18.74
CA ASN A 193 12.88 -0.84 19.79
C ASN A 193 12.62 -1.42 21.19
N SER A 194 11.44 -2.00 21.45
CA SER A 194 11.16 -2.64 22.75
C SER A 194 11.98 -3.91 22.98
N LEU A 195 12.43 -4.56 21.90
CA LEU A 195 13.36 -5.70 21.93
C LEU A 195 14.85 -5.27 22.02
N GLY A 196 15.15 -3.98 22.14
CA GLY A 196 16.52 -3.46 22.26
C GLY A 196 17.22 -3.22 20.92
N HIS A 197 16.51 -3.32 19.79
CA HIS A 197 17.04 -3.03 18.46
C HIS A 197 16.63 -1.62 18.03
N ALA A 198 17.58 -0.69 18.05
CA ALA A 198 17.33 0.71 17.65
C ALA A 198 16.99 0.83 16.16
N VAL A 199 15.74 1.18 15.85
CA VAL A 199 15.24 1.40 14.50
C VAL A 199 14.96 2.90 14.27
N PRO A 200 15.61 3.53 13.26
CA PRO A 200 15.37 4.93 12.92
C PRO A 200 13.89 5.24 12.65
N SER A 201 13.40 6.38 13.15
CA SER A 201 12.07 6.89 12.81
C SER A 201 12.09 7.68 11.51
N PHE A 202 10.91 7.89 10.93
CA PHE A 202 10.72 9.00 10.00
C PHE A 202 11.02 10.34 10.69
N PRO A 203 11.51 11.35 9.94
CA PRO A 203 11.47 12.71 10.43
C PRO A 203 10.01 13.14 10.63
N PRO A 204 9.76 14.15 11.48
CA PRO A 204 8.42 14.68 11.69
C PRO A 204 7.74 15.04 10.37
N LEU A 205 6.43 14.76 10.24
CA LEU A 205 5.69 15.00 9.00
C LEU A 205 5.78 16.47 8.52
N ARG A 206 5.85 17.42 9.47
CA ARG A 206 6.06 18.86 9.17
C ARG A 206 7.33 19.17 8.38
N ASP A 207 8.33 18.28 8.39
CA ASP A 207 9.62 18.51 7.74
C ASP A 207 9.68 17.85 6.35
N TRP A 208 8.64 17.09 5.97
CA TRP A 208 8.58 16.42 4.68
C TRP A 208 8.42 17.45 3.54
N ARG A 209 9.23 17.31 2.49
CA ARG A 209 9.11 18.08 1.27
C ARG A 209 9.28 17.19 0.05
N LEU A 210 8.27 17.21 -0.81
CA LEU A 210 8.33 16.55 -2.10
C LEU A 210 9.13 17.36 -3.13
N PRO A 211 9.70 16.70 -4.15
CA PRO A 211 10.48 17.38 -5.17
C PRO A 211 9.61 18.26 -6.07
N ARG A 212 10.13 19.43 -6.45
CA ARG A 212 9.44 20.41 -7.31
C ARG A 212 9.06 19.86 -8.68
N SER A 213 9.76 18.83 -9.17
CA SER A 213 9.46 18.17 -10.43
C SER A 213 8.04 17.59 -10.49
N LEU A 214 7.43 17.23 -9.35
CA LEU A 214 6.05 16.71 -9.31
C LEU A 214 5.02 17.69 -9.88
N ILE A 215 5.28 19.00 -9.81
CA ILE A 215 4.40 20.01 -10.41
C ILE A 215 4.35 19.86 -11.93
N TRP A 216 5.50 19.60 -12.57
CA TRP A 216 5.56 19.42 -14.02
C TRP A 216 4.87 18.12 -14.45
N TYR A 217 5.07 17.03 -13.72
CA TYR A 217 4.34 15.78 -13.97
C TYR A 217 2.82 15.98 -13.84
N TYR A 218 2.38 16.74 -12.82
CA TYR A 218 0.97 17.06 -12.64
C TYR A 218 0.41 17.95 -13.76
N LEU A 219 1.14 19.00 -14.14
CA LEU A 219 0.73 19.90 -15.22
C LEU A 219 0.57 19.14 -16.54
N VAL A 220 1.56 18.32 -16.92
CA VAL A 220 1.48 17.48 -18.12
C VAL A 220 0.29 16.52 -18.04
N THR A 221 0.09 15.87 -16.87
CA THR A 221 -1.05 14.96 -16.66
C THR A 221 -2.38 15.67 -16.89
N VAL A 222 -2.57 16.85 -16.30
CA VAL A 222 -3.79 17.66 -16.45
C VAL A 222 -3.99 18.11 -17.89
N LEU A 223 -2.95 18.62 -18.55
CA LEU A 223 -3.04 19.08 -19.94
C LEU A 223 -3.40 17.94 -20.89
N LEU A 224 -2.76 16.78 -20.75
CA LEU A 224 -3.08 15.61 -21.58
C LEU A 224 -4.49 15.08 -21.30
N THR A 225 -4.96 15.14 -20.06
CA THR A 225 -6.31 14.71 -19.70
C THR A 225 -7.37 15.65 -20.27
N LEU A 226 -7.13 16.96 -20.25
CA LEU A 226 -8.08 17.97 -20.72
C LEU A 226 -8.13 18.09 -22.25
N PHE A 227 -6.98 17.97 -22.92
CA PHE A 227 -6.85 18.24 -24.35
C PHE A 227 -6.57 17.01 -25.22
N GLY A 228 -6.31 15.84 -24.62
CA GLY A 228 -5.92 14.63 -25.36
C GLY A 228 -7.05 13.96 -26.16
N GLY A 229 -8.31 14.20 -25.78
CA GLY A 229 -9.48 13.61 -26.43
C GLY A 229 -9.67 12.09 -26.17
N PRO A 230 -10.78 11.49 -26.62
CA PRO A 230 -11.14 10.11 -26.31
C PRO A 230 -10.12 9.07 -26.77
N ALA A 231 -9.62 9.20 -28.01
CA ALA A 231 -8.66 8.23 -28.57
C ALA A 231 -7.37 8.11 -27.75
N LEU A 232 -6.89 9.21 -27.15
CA LEU A 232 -5.73 9.19 -26.26
C LEU A 232 -6.08 8.59 -24.90
N MET A 233 -7.27 8.90 -24.38
CA MET A 233 -7.76 8.39 -23.09
C MET A 233 -8.08 6.89 -23.10
N ASP A 234 -8.49 6.33 -24.24
CA ASP A 234 -8.77 4.89 -24.36
C ASP A 234 -7.51 4.07 -24.62
N GLY A 235 -6.44 4.71 -25.06
CA GLY A 235 -5.16 4.07 -25.33
C GLY A 235 -4.24 3.88 -24.12
N PHE A 236 -3.00 3.50 -24.43
CA PHE A 236 -1.93 3.29 -23.45
C PHE A 236 -1.62 4.55 -22.62
N ILE A 237 -1.58 5.73 -23.25
CA ILE A 237 -1.31 7.00 -22.56
C ILE A 237 -2.43 7.29 -21.55
N GLY A 238 -3.70 7.13 -21.93
CA GLY A 238 -4.82 7.26 -21.02
C GLY A 238 -4.72 6.32 -19.81
N THR A 239 -4.25 5.09 -20.02
CA THR A 239 -4.00 4.15 -18.91
C THR A 239 -2.89 4.64 -17.98
N ILE A 240 -1.80 5.21 -18.52
CA ILE A 240 -0.78 5.86 -17.69
C ILE A 240 -1.39 7.00 -16.87
N LEU A 241 -2.16 7.89 -17.50
CA LEU A 241 -2.78 9.04 -16.83
C LEU A 241 -3.75 8.61 -15.73
N LEU A 242 -4.55 7.56 -15.97
CA LEU A 242 -5.51 7.00 -15.03
C LEU A 242 -4.84 6.48 -13.75
N ASN A 243 -3.60 5.98 -13.83
CA ASN A 243 -2.83 5.51 -12.68
C ASN A 243 -1.97 6.63 -12.06
N LEU A 244 -1.36 7.49 -12.88
CA LEU A 244 -0.47 8.57 -12.44
C LEU A 244 -1.22 9.69 -11.71
N SER A 245 -2.40 10.07 -12.21
CA SER A 245 -3.23 11.11 -11.61
C SER A 245 -3.54 10.85 -10.13
N PRO A 246 -4.12 9.71 -9.73
CA PRO A 246 -4.40 9.45 -8.31
C PRO A 246 -3.11 9.36 -7.47
N MET A 247 -2.00 8.87 -8.01
CA MET A 247 -0.70 8.87 -7.31
C MET A 247 -0.21 10.29 -7.00
N LEU A 248 -0.22 11.17 -8.00
CA LEU A 248 0.19 12.57 -7.82
C LEU A 248 -0.74 13.27 -6.81
N ASN A 249 -2.04 13.04 -6.91
CA ASN A 249 -3.00 13.58 -5.95
C ASN A 249 -2.71 13.11 -4.52
N PHE A 250 -2.42 11.83 -4.32
CA PHE A 250 -2.04 11.28 -3.00
C PHE A 250 -0.75 11.91 -2.47
N LEU A 251 0.26 12.10 -3.32
CA LEU A 251 1.50 12.79 -2.94
C LEU A 251 1.23 14.25 -2.53
N PHE A 252 0.42 14.99 -3.27
CA PHE A 252 0.06 16.36 -2.89
C PHE A 252 -0.76 16.43 -1.60
N MET A 253 -1.58 15.42 -1.30
CA MET A 253 -2.26 15.31 -0.01
C MET A 253 -1.26 15.13 1.14
N ILE A 254 -0.23 14.28 0.96
CA ILE A 254 0.86 14.14 1.95
C ILE A 254 1.59 15.48 2.15
N GLN A 255 1.86 16.21 1.06
CA GLN A 255 2.49 17.52 1.15
C GLN A 255 1.61 18.54 1.85
N ALA A 256 0.31 18.58 1.56
CA ALA A 256 -0.65 19.46 2.23
C ALA A 256 -0.70 19.15 3.74
N ALA A 257 -0.75 17.86 4.11
CA ALA A 257 -0.67 17.42 5.49
C ALA A 257 0.63 17.88 6.17
N SER A 258 1.78 17.72 5.50
CA SER A 258 3.06 18.24 5.97
C SER A 258 3.02 19.75 6.21
N PHE A 259 2.45 20.50 5.27
CA PHE A 259 2.33 21.96 5.39
C PHE A 259 1.41 22.37 6.56
N PHE A 260 0.29 21.69 6.76
CA PHE A 260 -0.60 21.96 7.90
C PHE A 260 0.11 21.75 9.24
N PHE A 261 0.85 20.65 9.39
CA PHE A 261 1.66 20.43 10.59
C PHE A 261 2.80 21.45 10.75
N PHE A 262 3.42 21.88 9.65
CA PHE A 262 4.42 22.95 9.65
C PHE A 262 3.83 24.28 10.14
N LEU A 263 2.66 24.65 9.61
CA LEU A 263 1.94 25.87 9.96
C LEU A 263 1.51 25.84 11.43
N ALA A 264 0.92 24.73 11.87
CA ALA A 264 0.50 24.56 13.25
C ALA A 264 1.68 24.69 14.22
N TYR A 265 2.83 24.10 13.89
CA TYR A 265 4.04 24.23 14.72
C TYR A 265 4.53 25.67 14.81
N HIS A 266 4.63 26.39 13.69
CA HIS A 266 5.14 27.76 13.69
C HIS A 266 4.16 28.76 14.31
N LYS A 267 2.86 28.58 14.07
CA LYS A 267 1.81 29.45 14.63
C LYS A 267 1.39 29.04 16.06
N LYS A 268 1.99 27.99 16.63
CA LYS A 268 1.66 27.44 17.97
C LYS A 268 0.18 27.04 18.09
N TRP A 269 -0.38 26.47 17.02
CA TRP A 269 -1.73 25.93 17.03
C TRP A 269 -1.82 24.63 17.81
N ASN A 270 -3.01 24.30 18.30
CA ASN A 270 -3.29 23.00 18.90
C ASN A 270 -3.02 21.88 17.85
N PRO A 271 -2.28 20.81 18.18
CA PRO A 271 -2.02 19.68 17.27
C PRO A 271 -3.27 18.99 16.72
N ALA A 272 -4.43 19.16 17.34
CA ALA A 272 -5.71 18.67 16.81
C ALA A 272 -6.14 19.40 15.52
N ILE A 273 -5.74 20.66 15.34
CA ILE A 273 -6.10 21.46 14.16
C ILE A 273 -5.55 20.88 12.86
N PRO A 274 -4.24 20.60 12.70
CA PRO A 274 -3.73 20.00 11.47
C PRO A 274 -4.33 18.61 11.22
N VAL A 275 -4.65 17.83 12.27
CA VAL A 275 -5.35 16.54 12.12
C VAL A 275 -6.76 16.75 11.56
N LEU A 276 -7.52 17.71 12.10
CA LEU A 276 -8.85 18.05 11.58
C LEU A 276 -8.78 18.54 10.12
N LEU A 277 -7.79 19.38 9.77
CA LEU A 277 -7.59 19.83 8.39
C LEU A 277 -7.31 18.67 7.43
N ILE A 278 -6.55 17.66 7.87
CA ILE A 278 -6.31 16.45 7.08
C ILE A 278 -7.60 15.66 6.88
N ILE A 279 -8.42 15.48 7.93
CA ILE A 279 -9.72 14.82 7.82
C ILE A 279 -10.63 15.57 6.85
N VAL A 280 -10.75 16.90 7.01
CA VAL A 280 -11.56 17.76 6.13
C VAL A 280 -11.07 17.70 4.69
N MET A 281 -9.76 17.65 4.46
CA MET A 281 -9.18 17.52 3.11
C MET A 281 -9.62 16.24 2.39
N LEU A 282 -9.97 15.16 3.11
CA LEU A 282 -10.51 13.94 2.49
C LEU A 282 -11.91 14.17 1.89
N PHE A 283 -12.70 15.06 2.49
CA PHE A 283 -14.07 15.36 2.07
C PHE A 283 -14.16 16.61 1.18
N ILE A 284 -13.13 17.46 1.18
CA ILE A 284 -13.07 18.69 0.38
C ILE A 284 -11.87 18.60 -0.57
N PRO A 285 -12.04 17.97 -1.76
CA PRO A 285 -10.94 17.74 -2.70
C PRO A 285 -10.10 18.98 -3.06
N PRO A 286 -10.64 20.21 -3.14
CA PRO A 286 -9.84 21.41 -3.39
C PRO A 286 -8.75 21.70 -2.33
N LEU A 287 -8.89 21.22 -1.08
CA LEU A 287 -7.88 21.49 -0.04
C LEU A 287 -6.49 20.91 -0.38
N LYS A 288 -6.41 19.87 -1.20
CA LYS A 288 -5.13 19.28 -1.63
C LYS A 288 -4.28 20.26 -2.45
N ILE A 289 -4.89 21.30 -3.05
CA ILE A 289 -4.18 22.35 -3.80
C ILE A 289 -3.16 23.06 -2.91
N VAL A 290 -3.39 23.12 -1.58
CA VAL A 290 -2.40 23.63 -0.63
C VAL A 290 -1.06 22.90 -0.76
N GLY A 291 -1.07 21.58 -0.96
CA GLY A 291 0.15 20.80 -1.16
C GLY A 291 0.87 21.15 -2.46
N ILE A 292 0.12 21.43 -3.53
CA ILE A 292 0.68 21.90 -4.81
C ILE A 292 1.32 23.28 -4.62
N LEU A 293 0.63 24.20 -3.96
CA LEU A 293 1.09 25.57 -3.69
C LEU A 293 2.33 25.58 -2.77
N ASP A 294 2.40 24.70 -1.77
CA ASP A 294 3.57 24.58 -0.88
C ASP A 294 4.84 24.14 -1.62
N ILE A 295 4.70 23.38 -2.71
CA ILE A 295 5.84 23.00 -3.56
C ILE A 295 6.16 24.12 -4.56
N ALA A 296 5.12 24.73 -5.15
CA ALA A 296 5.24 25.69 -6.24
C ALA A 296 5.75 27.06 -5.77
N ALA A 297 5.34 27.48 -4.58
CA ALA A 297 5.70 28.75 -3.98
C ALA A 297 6.52 28.54 -2.69
N PRO A 298 7.40 29.48 -2.32
CA PRO A 298 8.17 29.40 -1.08
C PRO A 298 7.32 29.80 0.16
N LEU A 299 6.17 29.15 0.35
CA LEU A 299 5.19 29.51 1.40
C LEU A 299 5.78 29.42 2.80
N ARG A 300 6.55 28.35 3.06
CA ARG A 300 7.17 28.11 4.37
C ARG A 300 8.20 29.18 4.70
N GLU A 301 9.00 29.59 3.72
CA GLU A 301 10.00 30.65 3.88
C GLU A 301 9.31 31.99 4.18
N MET A 302 8.22 32.32 3.49
CA MET A 302 7.44 33.54 3.76
C MET A 302 6.90 33.60 5.18
N ILE A 303 6.38 32.48 5.71
CA ILE A 303 5.86 32.38 7.09
C ILE A 303 6.97 32.56 8.12
N THR A 304 8.16 32.01 7.87
CA THR A 304 9.30 32.13 8.80
C THR A 304 9.95 33.52 8.78
N ARG A 305 9.95 34.19 7.62
CA ARG A 305 10.54 35.54 7.47
C ARG A 305 9.73 36.63 8.14
N SER A 306 8.39 36.52 8.19
CA SER A 306 7.52 37.51 8.84
C SER A 306 7.72 37.69 10.35
N ARG A 307 8.60 36.88 10.98
CA ARG A 307 8.92 36.92 12.42
C ARG A 307 10.36 37.33 12.75
N ARG A 308 11.18 37.67 11.75
CA ARG A 308 12.43 38.42 11.94
C ARG A 308 12.16 39.90 11.73
#